data_AF-A0A9E6C0W2-F1
#
_entry.id   AF-A0A9E6C0W2-F1
#
_cell.length_a   1.000
_cell.length_b   1.000
_cell.length_c   1.000
_cell.angle_alpha   90.00
_cell.angle_beta   90.00
_cell.angle_gamma   90.00
#
_symmetry.space_group_name_H-M   'P 1'
#
loop_
_entity.id
_entity.type
_entity.pdbx_description
1 polymer ?
#
loop_
_entity_poly.entity_id
_entity_poly.type
_entity_poly.pdbx_seq_one_letter_code
_entity_poly.pdbx_strand_id
1 'polypeptide(L)'
;MTDHGLPASRIRRAHQCLSAILEQAVADGLIGRNPARRAELPRLEEPEHRYLTAEQVARLDFGTTKTHLFEGDLGGRDGPSRRRDRVHNAP
;
A
#
# COMPACT_ATOMS: atom_id res chain seq x y z
N MET A 1 -22.10 -18.10 -11.03
CA MET A 1 -21.60 -17.17 -9.99
C MET A 1 -20.70 -17.98 -9.09
N THR A 2 -19.43 -18.15 -9.46
CA THR A 2 -18.57 -19.18 -8.88
C THR A 2 -18.01 -18.73 -7.53
N ASP A 3 -18.45 -19.42 -6.49
CA ASP A 3 -17.93 -19.39 -5.13
C ASP A 3 -16.53 -20.03 -5.10
N HIS A 4 -15.52 -19.25 -5.48
CA HIS A 4 -14.13 -19.63 -5.23
C HIS A 4 -13.73 -18.99 -3.90
N GLY A 5 -13.49 -19.83 -2.89
CA GLY A 5 -13.00 -19.39 -1.59
C GLY A 5 -11.83 -18.40 -1.71
N LEU A 6 -11.70 -17.52 -0.72
CA LEU A 6 -10.66 -16.49 -0.73
C LEU A 6 -9.26 -17.11 -0.93
N PRO A 7 -8.37 -16.48 -1.72
CA PRO A 7 -7.02 -16.99 -1.89
C PRO A 7 -6.28 -17.03 -0.55
N ALA A 8 -5.43 -18.04 -0.37
CA ALA A 8 -4.70 -18.29 0.88
C ALA A 8 -3.93 -17.06 1.38
N SER A 9 -3.35 -16.27 0.47
CA SER A 9 -2.68 -15.01 0.80
C SER A 9 -3.60 -13.97 1.45
N ARG A 10 -4.84 -13.82 0.95
CA ARG A 10 -5.85 -12.93 1.58
C ARG A 10 -6.27 -13.44 2.95
N ILE A 11 -6.48 -14.74 3.10
CA ILE A 11 -6.83 -15.35 4.39
C ILE A 11 -5.73 -15.09 5.42
N ARG A 12 -4.47 -15.29 5.05
CA ARG A 12 -3.33 -15.04 5.94
C ARG A 12 -3.18 -13.57 6.29
N ARG A 13 -3.39 -12.65 5.34
CA ARG A 13 -3.34 -11.21 5.61
C ARG A 13 -4.46 -10.77 6.57
N ALA A 14 -5.67 -11.29 6.38
CA ALA A 14 -6.78 -11.03 7.29
C ALA A 14 -6.48 -11.57 8.70
N HIS A 15 -5.93 -12.80 8.79
CA HIS A 15 -5.52 -13.39 10.06
C HIS A 15 -4.44 -12.56 10.77
N GLN A 16 -3.41 -12.10 10.05
CA GLN A 16 -2.34 -11.25 10.63
C GLN A 16 -2.92 -9.97 11.24
N CYS A 17 -3.81 -9.30 10.51
CA CYS A 17 -4.48 -8.09 10.99
C CYS A 17 -5.29 -8.37 12.27
N LEU A 18 -6.14 -9.40 12.24
CA LEU A 18 -6.97 -9.77 13.39
C LEU A 18 -6.11 -10.21 14.58
N SER A 19 -5.08 -11.00 14.34
CA SER A 19 -4.17 -11.46 15.39
C SER A 19 -3.50 -10.28 16.08
N ALA A 20 -3.06 -9.26 15.34
CA ALA A 20 -2.46 -8.07 15.94
C ALA A 20 -3.44 -7.30 16.84
N ILE A 21 -4.68 -7.12 16.39
CA ILE A 21 -5.74 -6.49 17.19
C ILE A 21 -5.99 -7.28 18.49
N LEU A 22 -6.02 -8.61 18.40
CA LEU A 22 -6.25 -9.47 19.56
C LEU A 22 -5.04 -9.54 20.50
N GLU A 23 -3.81 -9.38 20.01
CA GLU A 23 -2.64 -9.19 20.89
C GLU A 23 -2.78 -7.89 21.70
N GLN A 24 -3.21 -6.81 21.06
CA GLN A 24 -3.44 -5.54 21.77
C GLN A 24 -4.51 -5.70 22.85
N ALA A 25 -5.62 -6.39 22.55
CA ALA A 25 -6.67 -6.67 23.54
C ALA A 25 -6.18 -7.51 24.73
N VAL A 26 -5.20 -8.40 24.54
CA VAL A 26 -4.54 -9.12 25.65
C VAL A 26 -3.67 -8.17 26.46
N ALA A 27 -2.89 -7.30 25.81
CA ALA A 27 -2.05 -6.32 26.47
C ALA A 27 -2.86 -5.33 27.32
N ASP A 28 -4.03 -4.94 26.83
CA ASP A 28 -4.98 -4.07 27.53
C ASP A 28 -5.76 -4.80 28.65
N GLY A 29 -5.53 -6.12 28.82
CA GLY A 29 -6.17 -6.93 29.85
C GLY A 29 -7.64 -7.26 29.59
N LEU A 30 -8.16 -7.00 28.39
CA LEU A 30 -9.57 -7.24 28.03
C LEU A 30 -9.87 -8.73 27.87
N ILE A 31 -8.89 -9.52 27.42
CA ILE A 31 -9.00 -10.97 27.27
C ILE A 31 -7.73 -11.66 27.80
N GLY A 32 -7.88 -12.86 28.37
CA GLY A 32 -6.76 -13.58 28.97
C GLY A 32 -5.75 -14.20 27.97
N ARG A 33 -6.12 -14.35 26.69
CA ARG A 33 -5.23 -14.89 25.65
C ARG A 33 -5.77 -14.59 24.25
N ASN A 34 -4.88 -14.53 23.27
CA ASN A 34 -5.26 -14.36 21.86
C ASN A 34 -5.77 -15.69 21.26
N PRO A 35 -7.05 -15.80 20.86
CA PRO A 35 -7.59 -17.00 20.24
C PRO A 35 -7.06 -17.26 18.81
N ALA A 36 -6.62 -16.23 18.08
CA ALA A 36 -6.14 -16.37 16.71
C ALA A 36 -4.81 -17.15 16.61
N ARG A 37 -4.04 -17.27 17.70
CA ARG A 37 -2.78 -18.04 17.72
C ARG A 37 -2.95 -19.54 17.43
N ARG A 38 -4.15 -20.09 17.64
CA ARG A 38 -4.44 -21.52 17.40
C ARG A 38 -5.12 -21.80 16.07
N ALA A 39 -5.34 -20.78 15.25
CA ALA A 39 -6.00 -20.95 13.98
C ALA A 39 -5.08 -21.65 12.98
N GLU A 40 -5.61 -22.68 12.31
CA GLU A 40 -4.93 -23.33 11.19
C GLU A 40 -5.05 -22.47 9.94
N LEU A 41 -3.90 -22.11 9.36
CA LEU A 41 -3.85 -21.27 8.17
C LEU A 41 -3.61 -22.10 6.91
N PRO A 42 -4.24 -21.72 5.79
CA PRO A 42 -3.96 -22.36 4.51
C PRO A 42 -2.48 -22.17 4.15
N ARG A 43 -1.90 -23.22 3.56
CA ARG A 43 -0.53 -23.18 3.04
C ARG A 43 -0.45 -22.16 1.91
N LEU A 44 0.65 -21.42 1.87
CA LEU A 44 0.92 -20.51 0.76
C LEU A 44 1.70 -21.31 -0.27
N GLU A 45 1.11 -21.54 -1.44
CA GLU A 45 1.85 -22.06 -2.57
C GLU A 45 2.71 -20.93 -3.15
N GLU A 46 3.95 -21.26 -3.49
CA GLU A 46 4.89 -20.31 -4.08
C GLU A 46 4.45 -20.07 -5.53
N PRO A 47 4.02 -18.85 -5.89
CA PRO A 47 3.54 -18.58 -7.24
C PRO A 47 4.73 -18.70 -8.21
N GLU A 48 4.52 -19.38 -9.33
CA GLU A 48 5.51 -19.40 -10.40
C GLU A 48 5.68 -17.97 -10.94
N HIS A 49 6.86 -17.38 -10.68
CA HIS A 49 7.17 -16.04 -11.15
C HIS A 49 7.41 -16.06 -12.66
N ARG A 50 6.35 -15.83 -13.43
CA ARG A 50 6.47 -15.65 -14.89
C ARG A 50 6.89 -14.21 -15.19
N TYR A 51 8.19 -14.04 -15.44
CA TYR A 51 8.74 -12.77 -15.89
C TYR A 51 8.40 -12.52 -17.35
N LEU A 52 8.15 -11.25 -17.68
CA LEU A 52 7.97 -10.80 -19.05
C LEU A 52 9.33 -10.66 -19.73
N THR A 53 9.41 -11.03 -21.00
CA THR A 53 10.57 -10.69 -21.85
C THR A 53 10.57 -9.20 -22.16
N ALA A 54 11.73 -8.65 -22.55
CA ALA A 54 11.84 -7.23 -22.93
C ALA A 54 10.83 -6.83 -24.03
N GLU A 55 10.58 -7.71 -24.99
CA GLU A 55 9.59 -7.50 -26.05
C GLU A 55 8.14 -7.45 -25.50
N GLN A 56 7.82 -8.32 -24.54
CA GLN A 56 6.51 -8.33 -23.89
C GLN A 56 6.30 -7.07 -23.04
N VAL A 57 7.34 -6.58 -22.37
CA VAL A 57 7.30 -5.30 -21.63
C VAL A 57 7.07 -4.13 -22.57
N ALA A 58 7.81 -4.04 -23.69
CA ALA A 58 7.64 -2.97 -24.68
C ALA A 58 6.21 -2.93 -25.29
N ARG A 59 5.58 -4.10 -25.42
CA ARG A 59 4.19 -4.23 -25.89
C ARG A 59 3.14 -3.75 -24.87
N LEU A 60 3.42 -3.90 -23.58
CA LEU A 60 2.54 -3.41 -22.51
C LEU A 60 2.68 -1.91 -22.27
N ASP A 61 3.87 -1.35 -22.47
CA ASP A 61 4.15 0.08 -22.27
C ASP A 61 3.25 0.96 -23.16
N PHE A 62 3.00 0.52 -24.40
CA PHE A 62 2.16 1.27 -25.34
C PHE A 62 0.66 1.34 -24.96
N GLY A 63 0.21 0.56 -23.97
CA GLY A 63 -1.23 0.44 -23.63
C GLY A 63 -1.58 0.64 -22.15
N THR A 64 -0.60 0.79 -21.26
CA THR A 64 -0.86 0.66 -19.82
C THR A 64 -0.36 1.83 -18.97
N THR A 65 -0.56 3.06 -19.43
CA THR A 65 -0.45 4.22 -18.53
C THR A 65 -1.66 4.24 -17.59
N LYS A 66 -1.59 3.48 -16.49
CA LYS A 66 -2.44 3.75 -15.32
C LYS A 66 -1.95 5.07 -14.70
N THR A 67 -2.41 6.19 -15.24
CA THR A 67 -2.38 7.48 -14.54
C THR A 67 -3.31 7.36 -13.35
N HIS A 68 -2.76 7.01 -12.18
CA HIS A 68 -3.44 7.35 -10.94
C HIS A 68 -3.38 8.88 -10.83
N LEU A 69 -4.41 9.54 -11.37
CA LEU A 69 -4.68 10.95 -11.14
C LEU A 69 -4.83 11.13 -9.62
N PHE A 70 -3.77 11.62 -8.99
CA PHE A 70 -3.86 12.25 -7.68
C PHE A 70 -4.60 13.58 -7.88
N GLU A 71 -5.93 13.54 -7.83
CA GLU A 71 -6.74 14.74 -7.69
C GLU A 71 -6.78 15.09 -6.20
N GLY A 72 -5.74 15.80 -5.77
CA GLY A 72 -5.56 16.28 -4.41
C GLY A 72 -5.12 17.74 -4.46
N ASP A 73 -6.11 18.62 -4.54
CA ASP A 73 -6.14 19.94 -3.91
C ASP A 73 -4.79 20.70 -3.88
N LEU A 74 -4.47 21.40 -4.97
CA LEU A 74 -3.61 22.59 -4.89
C LEU A 74 -4.45 23.78 -4.43
N GLY A 75 -4.95 23.68 -3.19
CA GLY A 75 -5.53 24.78 -2.45
C GLY A 75 -4.48 25.88 -2.25
N GLY A 76 -4.78 27.04 -2.84
CA GLY A 76 -4.31 28.38 -2.48
C GLY A 76 -2.98 28.52 -1.75
N ARG A 77 -1.94 28.92 -2.48
CA ARG A 77 -0.93 29.85 -1.94
C ARG A 77 -0.86 31.08 -2.81
N ASP A 78 -1.88 31.93 -2.65
CA ASP A 78 -1.71 33.37 -2.81
C ASP A 78 -0.58 33.84 -1.88
N GLY A 79 0.27 34.71 -2.41
CA GLY A 79 1.54 35.14 -1.82
C GLY A 79 1.44 35.97 -0.54
N PRO A 80 2.57 36.58 -0.10
CA PRO A 80 2.81 37.90 -0.66
C PRO A 80 4.28 38.20 -1.00
N SER A 81 4.40 39.03 -2.04
CA SER A 81 5.50 39.94 -2.39
C SER A 81 6.49 40.26 -1.27
N ARG A 82 7.76 39.91 -1.48
CA ARG A 82 8.90 40.67 -0.94
C ARG A 82 9.84 41.05 -2.07
N ARG A 83 9.61 42.25 -2.62
CA ARG A 83 10.68 43.07 -3.21
C ARG A 83 11.63 43.45 -2.07
N ARG A 84 12.91 43.07 -2.18
CA ARG A 84 14.14 43.65 -1.58
C ARG A 84 15.30 42.77 -2.06
N ASP A 85 16.47 43.20 -2.50
CA ASP A 85 17.03 44.47 -2.95
C ASP A 85 18.17 44.05 -3.88
N ARG A 86 18.27 44.61 -5.08
CA ARG A 86 19.44 44.41 -5.95
C ARG A 86 20.36 45.60 -5.78
N VAL A 87 21.23 45.56 -4.77
CA VAL A 87 22.37 46.49 -4.66
C VAL A 87 23.58 45.76 -4.09
N HIS A 88 24.48 45.34 -4.98
CA HIS A 88 25.95 45.30 -4.90
C HIS A 88 26.40 44.66 -6.22
N ASN A 89 27.16 45.31 -7.09
CA ASN A 89 28.57 45.64 -6.86
C ASN A 89 29.05 46.78 -7.78
N ALA A 90 30.02 47.55 -7.26
CA ALA A 90 30.82 48.62 -7.85
C ALA A 90 31.81 48.08 -8.92
N PRO A 91 32.79 48.82 -9.49
CA PRO A 91 33.43 50.10 -9.10
C PRO A 91 32.92 51.36 -9.81
#